data_AF-A0A915KKX4-F1
#
_entry.id   AF-A0A915KKX4-F1
#
_cell.length_a   1.000
_cell.length_b   1.000
_cell.length_c   1.000
_cell.angle_alpha   90.00
_cell.angle_beta   90.00
_cell.angle_gamma   90.00
#
_symmetry.space_group_name_H-M   'P 1'
#
loop_
_entity.id
_entity.type
_entity.pdbx_description
1 polymer ?
#
loop_
_entity_poly.entity_id
_entity_poly.type
_entity_poly.pdbx_seq_one_letter_code
_entity_poly.pdbx_strand_id
1 'polypeptide(L)'
;MRFELQWLLRSEGEVFITCNVYANFSVAEKEIDVKIAALLNDTVGTLMSMAHSDPACRIGIIVGTGTNACYVEKLSNCPKLSDYQKYEDDEMVINVEWGAFGDNGALDFILTAFDEMIDKRSINPGQQRFEKAISGMYLGELVRLVLVDLYKNAGLFQNDPENAKSLLRQHSFLTKYVSIIEKDNLEHSEEFPKTRKVLATYFNITKISKVECEVIARTGRALVRRSANMCAAAVVTLINRMNLPMVNIGCDGSVYKLHPTYKTFLESKIEDLLDSITNRFTLKLSEDGSGRGAALVAAVASTPHKPRRRKKVSKAGKKDHMSAATKRLAAELEKASSAVSSMSSSEHSSVSSSLRSTRDDRSEKRSSAAGGPVNASATAQCKIS
;
A
#
# COMPACT_ATOMS: atom_id res chain seq x y z
N MET A 1 21.19 16.96 15.62
CA MET A 1 20.37 15.77 15.92
C MET A 1 21.25 14.54 15.70
N ARG A 2 21.52 13.73 16.73
CA ARG A 2 22.19 12.41 16.57
C ARG A 2 21.10 11.34 16.67
N PHE A 3 21.12 10.38 15.75
CA PHE A 3 20.25 9.19 15.81
C PHE A 3 21.06 8.01 16.30
N GLU A 4 21.10 7.78 17.61
CA GLU A 4 21.62 6.53 18.17
C GLU A 4 20.47 5.54 18.35
N LEU A 5 20.37 4.58 17.43
CA LEU A 5 19.46 3.43 17.54
C LEU A 5 20.01 2.43 18.57
N GLN A 6 19.96 2.79 19.85
CA GLN A 6 20.32 1.88 20.94
C GLN A 6 19.23 0.81 21.12
N TRP A 7 19.57 -0.44 20.81
CA TRP A 7 18.75 -1.61 21.11
C TRP A 7 18.75 -1.87 22.61
N LEU A 8 17.82 -1.24 23.33
CA LEU A 8 17.61 -1.44 24.77
C LEU A 8 16.96 -2.80 25.07
N LEU A 9 17.75 -3.87 24.93
CA LEU A 9 17.47 -5.17 25.51
C LEU A 9 17.50 -5.05 27.05
N ARG A 10 16.34 -4.79 27.65
CA ARG A 10 16.15 -5.07 29.08
C ARG A 10 16.08 -6.59 29.27
N SER A 11 16.55 -7.05 30.44
CA SER A 11 16.86 -8.45 30.76
C SER A 11 15.67 -9.41 30.88
N GLU A 12 14.48 -9.03 30.38
CA GLU A 12 13.23 -9.79 30.51
C GLU A 12 12.58 -10.17 29.16
N GLY A 13 13.30 -9.94 28.05
CA GLY A 13 12.87 -10.40 26.71
C GLY A 13 11.83 -9.51 26.03
N GLU A 14 11.72 -8.25 26.44
CA GLU A 14 10.93 -7.23 25.75
C GLU A 14 11.86 -6.32 24.92
N VAL A 15 11.73 -6.41 23.60
CA VAL A 15 12.18 -5.36 22.69
C VAL A 15 10.99 -4.44 22.46
N PHE A 16 11.19 -3.14 22.61
CA PHE A 16 10.32 -2.12 22.05
C PHE A 16 11.08 -1.40 20.92
N ILE A 17 10.39 -1.04 19.84
CA ILE A 17 10.89 0.02 18.94
C ILE A 17 10.51 1.39 19.57
N THR A 18 10.93 1.59 20.82
CA THR A 18 11.01 2.92 21.43
C THR A 18 12.26 3.59 20.87
N CYS A 19 12.08 4.40 19.83
CA CYS A 19 13.12 5.33 19.44
C CYS A 19 13.22 6.38 20.56
N ASN A 20 14.17 6.21 21.49
CA ASN A 20 14.49 7.17 22.54
C ASN A 20 15.13 8.41 21.93
N VAL A 21 14.32 9.22 21.25
CA VAL A 21 14.72 10.50 20.70
C VAL A 21 14.90 11.47 21.85
N TYR A 22 16.13 11.58 22.36
CA TYR A 22 16.55 12.68 23.22
C TYR A 22 16.71 13.95 22.38
N ALA A 23 15.57 14.51 21.95
CA ALA A 23 15.51 15.83 21.35
C ALA A 23 15.42 16.90 22.44
N ASN A 24 16.58 17.37 22.90
CA ASN A 24 16.66 18.63 23.63
C ASN A 24 16.24 19.76 22.68
N PHE A 25 14.93 20.09 22.69
CA PHE A 25 14.37 21.18 21.90
C PHE A 25 14.71 22.52 22.56
N SER A 26 15.90 23.05 22.26
CA SER A 26 16.34 24.39 22.66
C SER A 26 15.55 25.48 21.92
N VAL A 27 14.27 25.63 22.25
CA VAL A 27 13.40 26.71 21.75
C VAL A 27 13.65 27.96 22.57
N ALA A 28 14.59 28.79 22.10
CA ALA A 28 14.85 30.17 22.53
C ALA A 28 14.86 30.42 24.06
N GLU A 29 16.06 30.34 24.66
CA GLU A 29 16.39 30.84 26.01
C GLU A 29 15.61 30.25 27.20
N LYS A 30 14.81 29.19 27.00
CA LYS A 30 14.17 28.44 28.09
C LYS A 30 14.45 26.94 27.99
N GLU A 31 14.96 26.38 29.07
CA GLU A 31 15.06 24.92 29.25
C GLU A 31 13.67 24.36 29.55
N ILE A 32 13.07 23.72 28.54
CA ILE A 32 11.81 22.99 28.67
C ILE A 32 12.16 21.50 28.66
N ASP A 33 11.86 20.79 29.74
CA ASP A 33 11.97 19.32 29.77
C ASP A 33 10.87 18.71 28.91
N VAL A 34 11.26 18.03 27.82
CA VAL A 34 10.34 17.44 26.83
C VAL A 34 10.60 15.94 26.73
N LYS A 35 9.81 15.16 27.46
CA LYS A 35 9.80 13.70 27.35
C LYS A 35 9.03 13.25 26.11
N ILE A 36 9.72 12.76 25.09
CA ILE A 36 9.09 12.11 23.93
C ILE A 36 8.52 10.75 24.37
N ALA A 37 7.19 10.66 24.45
CA ALA A 37 6.48 9.45 24.87
C ALA A 37 6.17 8.48 23.71
N ALA A 38 6.02 8.98 22.48
CA ALA A 38 5.71 8.20 21.29
C ALA A 38 6.24 8.88 20.02
N LEU A 39 6.48 8.07 18.99
CA LEU A 39 6.75 8.50 17.62
C LEU A 39 5.89 7.67 16.67
N LEU A 40 5.23 8.31 15.71
CA LEU A 40 4.26 7.70 14.79
C LEU A 40 4.28 8.40 13.43
N ASN A 41 3.84 7.70 12.39
CA ASN A 41 3.57 8.29 11.07
C ASN A 41 2.21 9.02 11.07
N ASP A 42 2.02 9.98 10.17
CA ASP A 42 0.81 10.80 10.06
C ASP A 42 -0.45 9.98 9.70
N THR A 43 -0.35 8.97 8.85
CA THR A 43 -1.45 8.03 8.58
C THR A 43 -1.94 7.34 9.86
N VAL A 44 -1.02 6.98 10.77
CA VAL A 44 -1.31 6.32 12.05
C VAL A 44 -1.99 7.30 13.01
N GLY A 45 -1.57 8.58 13.01
CA GLY A 45 -2.28 9.63 13.73
C GLY A 45 -3.72 9.78 13.23
N THR A 46 -3.91 9.95 11.92
CA THR A 46 -5.22 10.02 11.27
C THR A 46 -6.10 8.79 11.58
N LEU A 47 -5.55 7.57 11.56
CA LEU A 47 -6.28 6.36 11.99
C LEU A 47 -6.69 6.46 13.46
N MET A 48 -5.74 6.73 14.37
CA MET A 48 -5.99 6.72 15.81
C MET A 48 -6.97 7.81 16.26
N SER A 49 -6.92 9.01 15.67
CA SER A 49 -7.89 10.07 15.96
C SER A 49 -9.31 9.71 15.54
N MET A 50 -9.48 8.92 14.48
CA MET A 50 -10.80 8.49 14.02
C MET A 50 -11.27 7.24 14.77
N ALA A 51 -10.38 6.26 14.99
CA ALA A 51 -10.66 5.03 15.73
C ALA A 51 -11.09 5.27 17.19
N HIS A 52 -10.66 6.39 17.79
CA HIS A 52 -11.09 6.79 19.13
C HIS A 52 -12.59 7.13 19.22
N SER A 53 -13.18 7.74 18.18
CA SER A 53 -14.60 8.07 18.12
C SER A 53 -15.44 7.05 17.33
N ASP A 54 -14.80 6.24 16.50
CA ASP A 54 -15.42 5.26 15.61
C ASP A 54 -14.55 3.99 15.54
N PRO A 55 -14.81 2.98 16.40
CA PRO A 55 -14.02 1.73 16.41
C PRO A 55 -14.09 0.90 15.11
N ALA A 56 -14.99 1.22 14.19
CA ALA A 56 -15.01 0.62 12.84
C ALA A 56 -14.04 1.32 11.87
N CYS A 57 -13.32 2.37 12.30
CA CYS A 57 -12.22 2.96 11.54
C CYS A 57 -10.99 2.05 11.59
N ARG A 58 -10.60 1.52 10.42
CA ARG A 58 -9.59 0.45 10.30
C ARG A 58 -8.48 0.77 9.30
N ILE A 59 -8.59 1.87 8.55
CA ILE A 59 -7.59 2.40 7.62
C ILE A 59 -7.44 3.91 7.89
N GLY A 60 -6.20 4.42 7.93
CA GLY A 60 -5.90 5.85 7.85
C GLY A 60 -5.15 6.16 6.55
N ILE A 61 -5.64 7.09 5.74
CA ILE A 61 -5.02 7.50 4.48
C ILE A 61 -4.68 8.99 4.47
N ILE A 62 -3.55 9.31 3.82
CA ILE A 62 -3.10 10.68 3.57
C ILE A 62 -3.05 10.90 2.05
N VAL A 63 -3.69 11.95 1.55
CA VAL A 63 -3.55 12.43 0.17
C VAL A 63 -3.33 13.94 0.19
N GLY A 64 -2.09 14.34 0.45
CA GLY A 64 -1.66 15.73 0.64
C GLY A 64 -0.46 16.07 -0.22
N THR A 65 0.60 16.63 0.38
CA THR A 65 1.89 16.84 -0.29
C THR A 65 2.48 15.51 -0.76
N GLY A 66 2.49 14.51 0.12
CA GLY A 66 2.74 13.10 -0.22
C GLY A 66 1.46 12.27 -0.22
N THR A 67 1.58 10.95 -0.36
CA THR A 67 0.49 10.02 -0.05
C THR A 67 1.00 8.71 0.56
N ASN A 68 0.31 8.28 1.63
CA ASN A 68 0.57 7.03 2.32
C ASN A 68 -0.72 6.50 2.96
N ALA A 69 -0.71 5.25 3.43
CA ALA A 69 -1.77 4.65 4.22
C ALA A 69 -1.22 3.75 5.35
N CYS A 70 -2.02 3.59 6.41
CA CYS A 70 -1.89 2.51 7.36
C CYS A 70 -3.22 1.77 7.54
N TYR A 71 -3.16 0.53 8.02
CA TYR A 71 -4.35 -0.27 8.34
C TYR A 71 -4.12 -1.17 9.55
N VAL A 72 -5.20 -1.71 10.13
CA VAL A 72 -5.14 -2.66 11.24
C VAL A 72 -5.06 -4.10 10.70
N GLU A 73 -3.88 -4.71 10.82
CA GLU A 73 -3.57 -6.08 10.41
C GLU A 73 -3.56 -7.02 11.63
N LYS A 74 -3.87 -8.31 11.41
CA LYS A 74 -3.79 -9.32 12.47
C LYS A 74 -2.33 -9.71 12.71
N LEU A 75 -1.89 -9.77 13.97
CA LEU A 75 -0.54 -10.18 14.35
C LEU A 75 -0.14 -11.57 13.82
N SER A 76 -1.11 -12.47 13.59
CA SER A 76 -0.89 -13.76 12.92
C SER A 76 -0.28 -13.61 11.51
N ASN A 77 -0.59 -12.51 10.83
CA ASN A 77 -0.12 -12.18 9.49
C ASN A 77 1.22 -11.43 9.48
N CYS A 78 1.76 -11.10 10.65
CA CYS A 78 3.00 -10.34 10.82
C CYS A 78 4.15 -11.27 11.28
N PRO A 79 4.78 -12.07 10.40
CA PRO A 79 5.81 -13.04 10.81
C PRO A 79 7.05 -12.38 11.43
N LYS A 80 7.36 -11.12 11.06
CA LYS A 80 8.41 -10.31 11.70
C LYS A 80 8.11 -9.93 13.16
N LEU A 81 6.88 -10.17 13.63
CA LEU A 81 6.39 -9.88 14.97
C LEU A 81 5.87 -11.16 15.67
N SER A 82 6.33 -12.34 15.26
CA SER A 82 5.94 -13.64 15.84
C SER A 82 6.07 -13.68 17.36
N ASP A 83 7.11 -13.04 17.91
CA ASP A 83 7.32 -12.94 19.36
C ASP A 83 6.22 -12.20 20.11
N TYR A 84 5.38 -11.40 19.46
CA TYR A 84 4.25 -10.71 20.10
C TYR A 84 2.93 -11.49 19.99
N GLN A 85 2.84 -12.49 19.10
CA GLN A 85 1.64 -13.32 18.94
C GLN A 85 1.26 -14.10 20.22
N LYS A 86 2.21 -14.24 21.17
CA LYS A 86 2.05 -14.86 22.50
C LYS A 86 1.18 -14.08 23.48
N TYR A 87 0.92 -12.78 23.26
CA TYR A 87 0.08 -11.94 24.11
C TYR A 87 -1.40 -12.04 23.72
N GLU A 88 -2.34 -11.67 24.59
CA GLU A 88 -3.79 -11.72 24.29
C GLU A 88 -4.14 -10.82 23.09
N ASP A 89 -3.46 -9.69 22.93
CA ASP A 89 -3.51 -8.82 21.74
C ASP A 89 -3.27 -9.63 20.45
N ASP A 90 -4.09 -9.40 19.42
CA ASP A 90 -4.02 -10.11 18.13
C ASP A 90 -3.99 -9.19 16.90
N GLU A 91 -3.90 -7.87 17.09
CA GLU A 91 -3.88 -6.86 16.02
C GLU A 91 -2.71 -5.86 16.16
N MET A 92 -2.32 -5.25 15.03
CA MET A 92 -1.23 -4.26 14.92
C MET A 92 -1.55 -3.26 13.81
N VAL A 93 -1.25 -1.98 14.02
CA VAL A 93 -1.31 -0.98 12.93
C VAL A 93 -0.06 -1.11 12.06
N ILE A 94 -0.26 -1.37 10.78
CA ILE A 94 0.80 -1.46 9.77
C ILE A 94 0.76 -0.20 8.90
N ASN A 95 1.80 0.62 9.02
CA ASN A 95 2.15 1.63 8.03
C ASN A 95 2.62 0.90 6.75
N VAL A 96 2.04 1.22 5.60
CA VAL A 96 2.29 0.53 4.33
C VAL A 96 3.47 1.14 3.56
N GLU A 97 3.74 2.43 3.75
CA GLU A 97 4.67 3.23 2.91
C GLU A 97 4.39 3.04 1.41
N TRP A 98 3.11 3.15 1.01
CA TRP A 98 2.66 2.74 -0.33
C TRP A 98 3.23 3.56 -1.48
N GLY A 99 3.90 4.69 -1.19
CA GLY A 99 4.46 5.59 -2.19
C GLY A 99 5.50 4.92 -3.08
N ALA A 100 6.27 3.98 -2.52
CA ALA A 100 7.30 3.18 -3.21
C ALA A 100 6.75 2.04 -4.09
N PHE A 101 5.42 1.90 -4.21
CA PHE A 101 4.85 0.91 -5.11
C PHE A 101 5.21 1.23 -6.57
N GLY A 102 5.64 0.23 -7.33
CA GLY A 102 6.11 0.41 -8.71
C GLY A 102 7.58 0.86 -8.86
N ASP A 103 8.31 1.12 -7.78
CA ASP A 103 9.75 1.43 -7.83
C ASP A 103 10.58 0.28 -8.46
N ASN A 104 10.07 -0.95 -8.37
CA ASN A 104 10.60 -2.15 -9.00
C ASN A 104 10.08 -2.41 -10.44
N GLY A 105 9.45 -1.43 -11.08
CA GLY A 105 8.85 -1.55 -12.42
C GLY A 105 7.42 -2.10 -12.47
N ALA A 106 6.83 -2.51 -11.33
CA ALA A 106 5.50 -3.12 -11.28
C ALA A 106 4.33 -2.21 -11.76
N LEU A 107 4.59 -0.92 -12.01
CA LEU A 107 3.61 0.06 -12.53
C LEU A 107 3.95 0.59 -13.93
N ASP A 108 4.98 0.07 -14.61
CA ASP A 108 5.41 0.58 -15.92
C ASP A 108 4.35 0.45 -17.01
N PHE A 109 3.33 -0.40 -16.81
CA PHE A 109 2.19 -0.55 -17.70
C PHE A 109 1.08 0.52 -17.53
N ILE A 110 1.15 1.37 -16.49
CA ILE A 110 0.19 2.47 -16.24
C ILE A 110 0.84 3.85 -16.13
N LEU A 111 2.15 3.91 -15.87
CA LEU A 111 2.90 5.16 -15.81
C LEU A 111 3.21 5.66 -17.23
N THR A 112 3.12 6.97 -17.41
CA THR A 112 3.28 7.63 -18.71
C THR A 112 4.66 8.29 -18.84
N ALA A 113 5.02 8.70 -20.06
CA ALA A 113 6.20 9.54 -20.28
C ALA A 113 6.19 10.82 -19.43
N PHE A 114 5.02 11.36 -19.06
CA PHE A 114 4.91 12.51 -18.15
C PHE A 114 5.28 12.15 -16.71
N ASP A 115 4.91 10.97 -16.23
CA ASP A 115 5.32 10.46 -14.92
C ASP A 115 6.83 10.20 -14.87
N GLU A 116 7.40 9.61 -15.94
CA GLU A 116 8.86 9.47 -16.08
C GLU A 116 9.58 10.82 -16.09
N MET A 117 9.02 11.85 -16.75
CA MET A 117 9.61 13.18 -16.79
C MET A 117 9.60 13.89 -15.42
N ILE A 118 8.66 13.55 -14.54
CA ILE A 118 8.69 13.98 -13.13
C ILE A 118 9.71 13.16 -12.34
N ASP A 119 9.67 11.84 -12.47
CA ASP A 119 10.55 10.93 -11.73
C ASP A 119 12.03 11.25 -11.95
N LYS A 120 12.44 11.38 -13.22
CA LYS A 120 13.81 11.73 -13.65
C LYS A 120 14.25 13.15 -13.25
N ARG A 121 13.36 13.97 -12.67
CA ARG A 121 13.61 15.36 -12.25
C ARG A 121 13.22 15.65 -10.80
N SER A 122 12.83 14.64 -10.02
CA SER A 122 12.57 14.79 -8.59
C SER A 122 13.87 14.71 -7.79
N ILE A 123 13.77 14.96 -6.48
CA ILE A 123 14.87 14.77 -5.51
C ILE A 123 15.28 13.30 -5.30
N ASN A 124 14.50 12.36 -5.86
CA ASN A 124 14.59 10.92 -5.61
C ASN A 124 14.18 10.08 -6.86
N PRO A 125 14.89 10.16 -7.99
CA PRO A 125 14.55 9.40 -9.19
C PRO A 125 14.52 7.88 -8.96
N GLY A 126 13.60 7.18 -9.61
CA GLY A 126 13.36 5.75 -9.44
C GLY A 126 12.65 5.34 -8.13
N GLN A 127 12.39 6.29 -7.22
CA GLN A 127 11.75 6.05 -5.92
C GLN A 127 10.41 6.76 -5.79
N GLN A 128 9.52 6.27 -4.93
CA GLN A 128 8.22 6.89 -4.63
C GLN A 128 7.31 7.05 -5.89
N ARG A 129 7.37 6.12 -6.85
CA ARG A 129 6.72 6.27 -8.17
C ARG A 129 5.19 6.27 -8.10
N PHE A 130 4.58 5.52 -7.19
CA PHE A 130 3.13 5.57 -6.95
C PHE A 130 2.70 6.90 -6.31
N GLU A 131 3.49 7.43 -5.38
CA GLU A 131 3.25 8.75 -4.80
C GLU A 131 3.35 9.87 -5.85
N LYS A 132 4.36 9.81 -6.74
CA LYS A 132 4.53 10.77 -7.85
C LYS A 132 3.35 10.79 -8.83
N ALA A 133 2.67 9.65 -8.98
CA ALA A 133 1.49 9.55 -9.82
C ALA A 133 0.20 10.13 -9.17
N ILE A 134 0.19 10.31 -7.84
CA ILE A 134 -1.02 10.59 -7.05
C ILE A 134 -0.98 11.95 -6.33
N SER A 135 0.12 12.33 -5.69
CA SER A 135 0.11 13.34 -4.63
C SER A 135 0.06 14.79 -5.12
N GLY A 136 -0.34 15.69 -4.20
CA GLY A 136 -0.48 17.12 -4.45
C GLY A 136 0.83 17.87 -4.69
N MET A 137 1.99 17.27 -4.42
CA MET A 137 3.29 17.80 -4.84
C MET A 137 3.49 17.68 -6.36
N TYR A 138 2.93 16.65 -6.98
CA TYR A 138 3.22 16.30 -8.38
C TYR A 138 2.04 16.52 -9.34
N LEU A 139 0.79 16.48 -8.87
CA LEU A 139 -0.42 16.67 -9.71
C LEU A 139 -0.39 17.93 -10.58
N GLY A 140 -0.01 19.09 -10.02
CA GLY A 140 0.12 20.33 -10.78
C GLY A 140 1.22 20.27 -11.86
N GLU A 141 2.32 19.58 -11.57
CA GLU A 141 3.43 19.39 -12.51
C GLU A 141 3.07 18.41 -13.63
N LEU A 142 2.30 17.35 -13.34
CA LEU A 142 1.73 16.45 -14.35
C LEU A 142 0.85 17.23 -15.32
N VAL A 143 -0.05 18.08 -14.80
CA VAL A 143 -0.88 18.96 -15.63
C VAL A 143 -0.01 19.91 -16.45
N ARG A 144 0.99 20.56 -15.84
CA ARG A 144 1.94 21.45 -16.54
C ARG A 144 2.62 20.76 -17.73
N LEU A 145 3.10 19.53 -17.53
CA LEU A 145 3.82 18.79 -18.57
C LEU A 145 2.92 18.47 -19.77
N VAL A 146 1.67 18.07 -19.54
CA VAL A 146 0.69 17.89 -20.62
C VAL A 146 0.36 19.22 -21.30
N LEU A 147 0.15 20.31 -20.55
CA LEU A 147 -0.11 21.63 -21.14
C LEU A 147 1.08 22.17 -21.97
N VAL A 148 2.32 21.85 -21.57
CA VAL A 148 3.55 22.20 -22.31
C VAL A 148 3.72 21.35 -23.57
N ASP A 149 3.31 20.08 -23.55
CA ASP A 149 3.26 19.24 -24.76
C ASP A 149 2.22 19.78 -25.75
N LEU A 150 1.00 20.05 -25.28
CA LEU A 150 -0.08 20.63 -26.10
C LEU A 150 0.27 22.02 -26.66
N TYR A 151 1.01 22.85 -25.90
CA TYR A 151 1.52 24.14 -26.38
C TYR A 151 2.50 23.99 -27.55
N LYS A 152 3.41 23.01 -27.47
CA LYS A 152 4.45 22.77 -28.49
C LYS A 152 3.92 22.03 -29.72
N ASN A 153 3.06 21.05 -29.50
CA ASN A 153 2.76 19.99 -30.47
C ASN A 153 1.30 19.97 -30.95
N ALA A 154 0.37 20.66 -30.25
CA ALA A 154 -1.07 20.61 -30.54
C ALA A 154 -1.76 21.99 -30.64
N GLY A 155 -1.01 23.10 -30.66
CA GLY A 155 -1.56 24.43 -30.90
C GLY A 155 -2.32 25.07 -29.73
N LEU A 156 -2.07 24.64 -28.49
CA LEU A 156 -2.60 25.32 -27.30
C LEU A 156 -1.90 26.69 -27.09
N PHE A 157 -2.63 27.71 -26.64
CA PHE A 157 -2.16 29.08 -26.37
C PHE A 157 -1.57 29.85 -27.58
N GLN A 158 -1.89 29.46 -28.83
CA GLN A 158 -1.36 30.16 -30.02
C GLN A 158 -1.87 31.61 -30.17
N ASN A 159 -2.91 31.98 -29.42
CA ASN A 159 -3.40 33.35 -29.31
C ASN A 159 -2.55 34.23 -28.35
N ASP A 160 -1.75 33.63 -27.45
CA ASP A 160 -0.90 34.32 -26.47
C ASP A 160 0.48 33.63 -26.27
N PRO A 161 1.22 33.33 -27.36
CA PRO A 161 2.30 32.33 -27.33
C PRO A 161 3.56 32.78 -26.57
N GLU A 162 3.73 34.09 -26.35
CA GLU A 162 4.82 34.65 -25.54
C GLU A 162 4.56 34.47 -24.04
N ASN A 163 3.37 34.84 -23.55
CA ASN A 163 2.99 34.65 -22.15
C ASN A 163 2.93 33.14 -21.80
N ALA A 164 2.52 32.30 -22.75
CA ALA A 164 2.53 30.84 -22.61
C ALA A 164 3.91 30.24 -22.31
N LYS A 165 5.03 30.90 -22.67
CA LYS A 165 6.39 30.44 -22.33
C LYS A 165 6.63 30.35 -20.82
N SER A 166 5.85 31.07 -20.00
CA SER A 166 5.90 30.95 -18.54
C SER A 166 5.61 29.52 -18.04
N LEU A 167 4.78 28.76 -18.75
CA LEU A 167 4.47 27.35 -18.44
C LEU A 167 5.68 26.43 -18.63
N LEU A 168 6.70 26.82 -19.41
CA LEU A 168 7.91 26.00 -19.62
C LEU A 168 8.73 25.82 -18.34
N ARG A 169 8.66 26.77 -17.39
CA ARG A 169 9.29 26.69 -16.07
C ARG A 169 8.71 25.55 -15.25
N GLN A 170 9.57 24.65 -14.76
CA GLN A 170 9.20 23.55 -13.87
C GLN A 170 8.50 24.06 -12.59
N HIS A 171 7.47 23.34 -12.14
CA HIS A 171 6.62 23.66 -10.98
C HIS A 171 5.89 25.02 -11.04
N SER A 172 5.78 25.64 -12.22
CA SER A 172 4.99 26.89 -12.39
C SER A 172 3.48 26.66 -12.23
N PHE A 173 2.96 25.49 -12.60
CA PHE A 173 1.57 25.12 -12.42
C PHE A 173 1.38 24.35 -11.11
N LEU A 174 0.77 25.01 -10.12
CA LEU A 174 0.55 24.45 -8.79
C LEU A 174 -0.77 23.66 -8.75
N THR A 175 -0.83 22.58 -7.97
CA THR A 175 -2.03 21.75 -7.79
C THR A 175 -3.25 22.56 -7.34
N LYS A 176 -3.05 23.67 -6.61
CA LYS A 176 -4.14 24.60 -6.24
C LYS A 176 -4.87 25.20 -7.46
N TYR A 177 -4.20 25.36 -8.60
CA TYR A 177 -4.80 25.84 -9.84
C TYR A 177 -5.73 24.79 -10.44
N VAL A 178 -5.34 23.51 -10.39
CA VAL A 178 -6.21 22.38 -10.78
C VAL A 178 -7.50 22.39 -9.97
N SER A 179 -7.41 22.55 -8.64
CA SER A 179 -8.58 22.68 -7.75
C SER A 179 -9.46 23.90 -8.04
N ILE A 180 -8.91 24.98 -8.60
CA ILE A 180 -9.66 26.20 -8.95
C ILE A 180 -10.36 26.03 -10.30
N ILE A 181 -9.69 25.43 -11.27
CA ILE A 181 -10.20 25.16 -12.62
C ILE A 181 -11.32 24.10 -12.60
N GLU A 182 -11.21 23.05 -11.77
CA GLU A 182 -12.29 22.08 -11.62
C GLU A 182 -13.56 22.71 -10.98
N LYS A 183 -13.44 23.74 -10.13
CA LYS A 183 -14.62 24.49 -9.61
C LYS A 183 -15.31 25.32 -10.69
N ASP A 184 -14.59 25.70 -11.74
CA ASP A 184 -15.11 26.40 -12.92
C ASP A 184 -15.98 25.44 -13.77
N ASN A 185 -15.45 24.24 -13.98
CA ASN A 185 -16.09 23.13 -14.70
C ASN A 185 -17.34 22.60 -13.97
N LEU A 186 -17.32 22.52 -12.63
CA LEU A 186 -18.48 22.14 -11.81
C LEU A 186 -19.60 23.19 -11.76
N GLU A 187 -19.27 24.48 -11.93
CA GLU A 187 -20.27 25.55 -12.00
C GLU A 187 -20.86 25.70 -13.41
N HIS A 188 -20.45 24.83 -14.36
CA HIS A 188 -20.91 24.80 -15.74
C HIS A 188 -20.82 26.16 -16.46
N SER A 189 -19.86 27.01 -16.06
CA SER A 189 -19.73 28.35 -16.60
C SER A 189 -19.14 28.31 -18.02
N GLU A 190 -19.95 28.65 -19.02
CA GLU A 190 -19.55 28.64 -20.43
C GLU A 190 -18.30 29.49 -20.73
N GLU A 191 -18.02 30.50 -19.92
CA GLU A 191 -16.88 31.42 -20.11
C GLU A 191 -15.67 31.13 -19.22
N PHE A 192 -15.67 30.06 -18.42
CA PHE A 192 -14.51 29.63 -17.61
C PHE A 192 -13.80 30.79 -16.84
N PRO A 193 -14.53 31.60 -16.05
CA PRO A 193 -13.99 32.82 -15.44
C PRO A 193 -12.85 32.55 -14.45
N LYS A 194 -12.85 31.43 -13.72
CA LYS A 194 -11.76 31.11 -12.77
C LYS A 194 -10.52 30.60 -13.50
N THR A 195 -10.69 29.85 -14.59
CA THR A 195 -9.60 29.37 -15.46
C THR A 195 -8.92 30.55 -16.12
N ARG A 196 -9.70 31.45 -16.75
CA ARG A 196 -9.21 32.73 -17.29
C ARG A 196 -8.50 33.55 -16.21
N LYS A 197 -9.08 33.67 -15.00
CA LYS A 197 -8.46 34.40 -13.88
C LYS A 197 -7.14 33.76 -13.43
N VAL A 198 -7.03 32.44 -13.33
CA VAL A 198 -5.77 31.75 -13.00
C VAL A 198 -4.70 32.04 -14.05
N LEU A 199 -5.05 31.90 -15.34
CA LEU A 199 -4.14 32.09 -16.46
C LEU A 199 -3.64 33.55 -16.55
N ALA A 200 -4.54 34.52 -16.41
CA ALA A 200 -4.17 35.94 -16.40
C ALA A 200 -3.35 36.32 -15.14
N THR A 201 -3.74 35.85 -13.94
CA THR A 201 -3.09 36.26 -12.67
C THR A 201 -1.70 35.68 -12.48
N TYR A 202 -1.45 34.45 -12.96
CA TYR A 202 -0.21 33.71 -12.65
C TYR A 202 0.70 33.44 -13.85
N PHE A 203 0.19 33.61 -15.08
CA PHE A 203 0.93 33.34 -16.32
C PHE A 203 0.85 34.49 -17.34
N ASN A 204 0.14 35.58 -17.01
CA ASN A 204 -0.19 36.70 -17.91
C ASN A 204 -0.91 36.31 -19.21
N ILE A 205 -1.43 35.08 -19.30
CA ILE A 205 -2.17 34.58 -20.47
C ILE A 205 -3.57 35.18 -20.43
N THR A 206 -3.87 36.05 -21.40
CA THR A 206 -5.12 36.82 -21.48
C THR A 206 -5.93 36.48 -22.74
N LYS A 207 -5.24 36.20 -23.86
CA LYS A 207 -5.87 35.82 -25.13
C LYS A 207 -6.02 34.30 -25.19
N ILE A 208 -7.11 33.80 -24.62
CA ILE A 208 -7.45 32.37 -24.64
C ILE A 208 -8.91 32.17 -25.06
N SER A 209 -9.17 31.16 -25.89
CA SER A 209 -10.52 30.78 -26.31
C SER A 209 -11.21 29.84 -25.32
N LYS A 210 -12.55 29.75 -25.41
CA LYS A 210 -13.37 28.80 -24.62
C LYS A 210 -12.89 27.34 -24.79
N VAL A 211 -12.56 26.94 -26.01
CA VAL A 211 -12.08 25.57 -26.33
C VAL A 211 -10.75 25.27 -25.62
N GLU A 212 -9.83 26.23 -25.56
CA GLU A 212 -8.57 26.06 -24.85
C GLU A 212 -8.78 25.97 -23.31
N CYS A 213 -9.72 26.74 -22.74
CA CYS A 213 -10.14 26.57 -21.35
C CYS A 213 -10.73 25.17 -21.09
N GLU A 214 -11.58 24.66 -21.98
CA GLU A 214 -12.11 23.29 -21.89
C GLU A 214 -10.99 22.23 -21.93
N VAL A 215 -10.01 22.37 -22.81
CA VAL A 215 -8.85 21.45 -22.89
C VAL A 215 -8.06 21.45 -21.59
N ILE A 216 -7.81 22.62 -20.98
CA ILE A 216 -7.12 22.75 -19.69
C ILE A 216 -7.92 22.09 -18.57
N ALA A 217 -9.23 22.35 -18.50
CA ALA A 217 -10.11 21.76 -17.49
C ALA A 217 -10.22 20.23 -17.62
N ARG A 218 -10.39 19.71 -18.83
CA ARG A 218 -10.41 18.26 -19.14
C ARG A 218 -9.08 17.60 -18.78
N THR A 219 -7.94 18.25 -19.06
CA THR A 219 -6.59 17.77 -18.69
C THR A 219 -6.42 17.66 -17.18
N GLY A 220 -6.79 18.70 -16.44
CA GLY A 220 -6.76 18.68 -14.97
C GLY A 220 -7.63 17.57 -14.38
N ARG A 221 -8.90 17.51 -14.80
CA ARG A 221 -9.87 16.50 -14.35
C ARG A 221 -9.44 15.06 -14.67
N ALA A 222 -8.81 14.83 -15.82
CA ALA A 222 -8.31 13.50 -16.20
C ALA A 222 -7.20 13.01 -15.26
N LEU A 223 -6.21 13.85 -14.96
CA LEU A 223 -5.09 13.50 -14.07
C LEU A 223 -5.51 13.38 -12.60
N VAL A 224 -6.41 14.24 -12.13
CA VAL A 224 -7.05 14.14 -10.81
C VAL A 224 -7.81 12.82 -10.68
N ARG A 225 -8.65 12.48 -11.67
CA ARG A 225 -9.39 11.22 -11.67
C ARG A 225 -8.45 10.01 -11.72
N ARG A 226 -7.33 10.07 -12.46
CA ARG A 226 -6.31 9.02 -12.43
C ARG A 226 -5.75 8.82 -11.02
N SER A 227 -5.32 9.92 -10.37
CA SER A 227 -4.77 9.89 -9.00
C SER A 227 -5.77 9.29 -8.00
N ALA A 228 -7.03 9.74 -8.03
CA ALA A 228 -8.11 9.19 -7.21
C ALA A 228 -8.37 7.70 -7.48
N ASN A 229 -8.39 7.28 -8.75
CA ASN A 229 -8.58 5.89 -9.15
C ASN A 229 -7.42 4.97 -8.73
N MET A 230 -6.18 5.45 -8.79
CA MET A 230 -5.00 4.69 -8.31
C MET A 230 -5.03 4.54 -6.78
N CYS A 231 -5.36 5.61 -6.07
CA CYS A 231 -5.58 5.58 -4.62
C CYS A 231 -6.71 4.61 -4.24
N ALA A 232 -7.83 4.61 -4.98
CA ALA A 232 -8.95 3.69 -4.78
C ALA A 232 -8.52 2.20 -4.88
N ALA A 233 -7.74 1.83 -5.89
CA ALA A 233 -7.27 0.46 -6.07
C ALA A 233 -6.38 -0.02 -4.90
N ALA A 234 -5.51 0.85 -4.38
CA ALA A 234 -4.71 0.54 -3.19
C ALA A 234 -5.58 0.45 -1.91
N VAL A 235 -6.57 1.32 -1.75
CA VAL A 235 -7.54 1.26 -0.64
C VAL A 235 -8.35 -0.04 -0.67
N VAL A 236 -8.89 -0.44 -1.83
CA VAL A 236 -9.63 -1.70 -1.99
C VAL A 236 -8.76 -2.91 -1.66
N THR A 237 -7.48 -2.87 -2.03
CA THR A 237 -6.50 -3.90 -1.64
C THR A 237 -6.41 -4.05 -0.12
N LEU A 238 -6.42 -2.95 0.65
CA LEU A 238 -6.42 -2.97 2.11
C LEU A 238 -7.75 -3.43 2.73
N ILE A 239 -8.89 -3.06 2.15
CA ILE A 239 -10.23 -3.54 2.59
C ILE A 239 -10.30 -5.07 2.43
N ASN A 240 -10.00 -5.56 1.22
CA ASN A 240 -10.01 -6.99 0.89
C ASN A 240 -8.99 -7.76 1.74
N ARG A 241 -7.83 -7.15 2.04
CA ARG A 241 -6.79 -7.74 2.88
C ARG A 241 -7.25 -8.02 4.31
N MET A 242 -8.02 -7.10 4.91
CA MET A 242 -8.57 -7.29 6.25
C MET A 242 -9.76 -8.27 6.29
N ASN A 243 -10.50 -8.38 5.18
CA ASN A 243 -11.70 -9.20 5.05
C ASN A 243 -12.73 -8.95 6.17
N LEU A 244 -13.13 -7.67 6.33
CA LEU A 244 -14.11 -7.21 7.30
C LEU A 244 -15.39 -6.72 6.60
N PRO A 245 -16.59 -7.01 7.12
CA PRO A 245 -17.86 -6.65 6.47
C PRO A 245 -18.10 -5.13 6.42
N MET A 246 -17.44 -4.36 7.29
CA MET A 246 -17.50 -2.90 7.31
C MET A 246 -16.13 -2.31 7.66
N VAL A 247 -15.67 -1.32 6.88
CA VAL A 247 -14.39 -0.63 7.06
C VAL A 247 -14.58 0.88 6.91
N ASN A 248 -14.51 1.62 8.01
CA ASN A 248 -14.43 3.08 7.95
C ASN A 248 -12.97 3.51 7.74
N ILE A 249 -12.79 4.61 7.00
CA ILE A 249 -11.49 5.06 6.49
C ILE A 249 -11.29 6.52 6.88
N GLY A 250 -10.34 6.76 7.78
CA GLY A 250 -9.92 8.11 8.17
C GLY A 250 -9.09 8.75 7.07
N CYS A 251 -9.52 9.89 6.55
CA CYS A 251 -8.90 10.55 5.40
C CYS A 251 -8.37 11.94 5.80
N ASP A 252 -7.09 12.22 5.56
CA ASP A 252 -6.49 13.56 5.66
C ASP A 252 -5.66 13.88 4.40
N GLY A 253 -5.07 15.06 4.34
CA GLY A 253 -4.27 15.57 3.22
C GLY A 253 -4.99 16.65 2.41
N SER A 254 -4.21 17.60 1.91
CA SER A 254 -4.69 18.80 1.21
C SER A 254 -5.38 18.55 -0.13
N VAL A 255 -5.08 17.45 -0.85
CA VAL A 255 -5.77 17.10 -2.09
C VAL A 255 -7.19 16.60 -1.77
N TYR A 256 -7.30 15.64 -0.85
CA TYR A 256 -8.59 15.12 -0.39
C TYR A 256 -9.46 16.22 0.24
N LYS A 257 -8.86 17.12 1.04
CA LYS A 257 -9.56 18.24 1.71
C LYS A 257 -10.01 19.36 0.77
N LEU A 258 -9.25 19.70 -0.27
CA LEU A 258 -9.43 20.98 -0.99
C LEU A 258 -9.78 20.84 -2.48
N HIS A 259 -9.58 19.66 -3.10
CA HIS A 259 -9.93 19.45 -4.50
C HIS A 259 -11.39 18.98 -4.65
N PRO A 260 -12.26 19.73 -5.34
CA PRO A 260 -13.72 19.62 -5.18
C PRO A 260 -14.31 18.26 -5.61
N THR A 261 -13.67 17.55 -6.54
CA THR A 261 -14.12 16.25 -7.06
C THR A 261 -13.31 15.05 -6.56
N TYR A 262 -12.25 15.27 -5.76
CA TYR A 262 -11.33 14.17 -5.45
C TYR A 262 -11.96 13.11 -4.56
N LYS A 263 -12.73 13.51 -3.53
CA LYS A 263 -13.52 12.57 -2.73
C LYS A 263 -14.47 11.77 -3.61
N THR A 264 -15.23 12.42 -4.49
CA THR A 264 -16.22 11.77 -5.36
C THR A 264 -15.59 10.74 -6.30
N PHE A 265 -14.43 11.05 -6.92
CA PHE A 265 -13.73 10.07 -7.76
C PHE A 265 -13.15 8.91 -6.94
N LEU A 266 -12.60 9.18 -5.75
CA LEU A 266 -12.05 8.14 -4.87
C LEU A 266 -13.16 7.19 -4.36
N GLU A 267 -14.26 7.76 -3.90
CA GLU A 267 -15.43 7.04 -3.36
C GLU A 267 -16.09 6.19 -4.45
N SER A 268 -16.46 6.80 -5.59
CA SER A 268 -17.00 6.09 -6.74
C SER A 268 -16.05 5.01 -7.28
N LYS A 269 -14.72 5.23 -7.26
CA LYS A 269 -13.78 4.20 -7.73
C LYS A 269 -13.51 3.09 -6.71
N ILE A 270 -13.83 3.29 -5.43
CA ILE A 270 -13.88 2.18 -4.46
C ILE A 270 -15.17 1.38 -4.68
N GLU A 271 -16.32 2.02 -4.90
CA GLU A 271 -17.60 1.35 -5.21
C GLU A 271 -17.52 0.48 -6.48
N ASP A 272 -16.89 1.00 -7.54
CA ASP A 272 -16.58 0.30 -8.80
C ASP A 272 -15.72 -0.97 -8.66
N LEU A 273 -14.95 -1.10 -7.59
CA LEU A 273 -13.85 -2.08 -7.45
C LEU A 273 -14.03 -3.04 -6.26
N LEU A 274 -14.92 -2.71 -5.32
CA LEU A 274 -15.19 -3.50 -4.13
C LEU A 274 -16.41 -4.41 -4.36
N ASP A 275 -16.33 -5.67 -3.91
CA ASP A 275 -17.52 -6.51 -3.86
C ASP A 275 -18.46 -6.01 -2.74
N SER A 276 -19.51 -5.31 -3.17
CA SER A 276 -20.53 -4.72 -2.28
C SER A 276 -21.40 -5.76 -1.55
N ILE A 277 -21.32 -7.04 -1.92
CA ILE A 277 -21.96 -8.15 -1.21
C ILE A 277 -21.17 -8.51 0.04
N THR A 278 -19.83 -8.53 -0.04
CA THR A 278 -18.96 -8.97 1.06
C THR A 278 -18.46 -7.84 1.94
N ASN A 279 -18.28 -6.62 1.41
CA ASN A 279 -17.63 -5.52 2.11
C ASN A 279 -18.36 -4.19 1.89
N ARG A 280 -18.47 -3.40 2.98
CA ARG A 280 -18.95 -2.01 2.94
C ARG A 280 -17.88 -1.08 3.50
N PHE A 281 -17.84 0.17 3.02
CA PHE A 281 -16.87 1.16 3.48
C PHE A 281 -17.52 2.53 3.74
N THR A 282 -16.81 3.42 4.44
CA THR A 282 -17.16 4.85 4.54
C THR A 282 -15.90 5.70 4.57
N LEU A 283 -15.80 6.70 3.69
CA LEU A 283 -14.72 7.71 3.76
C LEU A 283 -15.11 8.82 4.76
N LYS A 284 -14.35 8.95 5.84
CA LYS A 284 -14.56 9.98 6.88
C LYS A 284 -13.40 10.96 6.90
N LEU A 285 -13.71 12.25 6.85
CA LEU A 285 -12.69 13.29 6.96
C LEU A 285 -12.14 13.33 8.39
N SER A 286 -10.82 13.41 8.52
CA SER A 286 -10.16 13.66 9.80
C SER A 286 -9.82 15.15 9.95
N GLU A 287 -10.28 15.76 11.03
CA GLU A 287 -9.92 17.13 11.42
C GLU A 287 -8.83 17.07 12.48
N ASP A 288 -7.64 17.60 12.14
CA ASP A 288 -6.40 17.44 12.92
C ASP A 288 -6.12 15.98 13.34
N GLY A 289 -6.23 15.07 12.36
CA GLY A 289 -6.06 13.63 12.63
C GLY A 289 -4.69 13.31 13.22
N SER A 290 -3.62 13.87 12.64
CA SER A 290 -2.26 13.63 13.09
C SER A 290 -1.99 14.17 14.50
N GLY A 291 -2.43 15.39 14.83
CA GLY A 291 -2.22 15.99 16.15
C GLY A 291 -3.00 15.28 17.26
N ARG A 292 -4.30 15.06 17.05
CA ARG A 292 -5.17 14.33 17.99
C ARG A 292 -4.73 12.88 18.17
N GLY A 293 -4.39 12.19 17.08
CA GLY A 293 -3.90 10.82 17.11
C GLY A 293 -2.56 10.68 17.84
N ALA A 294 -1.64 11.63 17.63
CA ALA A 294 -0.37 11.67 18.37
C ALA A 294 -0.59 11.83 19.88
N ALA A 295 -1.50 12.72 20.30
CA ALA A 295 -1.83 12.92 21.71
C ALA A 295 -2.44 11.65 22.34
N LEU A 296 -3.34 10.96 21.64
CA LEU A 296 -3.94 9.69 22.09
C LEU A 296 -2.90 8.58 22.25
N VAL A 297 -2.01 8.40 21.27
CA VAL A 297 -0.93 7.39 21.34
C VAL A 297 0.07 7.74 22.45
N ALA A 298 0.45 9.01 22.58
CA ALA A 298 1.35 9.48 23.65
C ALA A 298 0.73 9.29 25.05
N ALA A 299 -0.59 9.49 25.19
CA ALA A 299 -1.29 9.22 26.45
C ALA A 299 -1.23 7.73 26.82
N VAL A 300 -1.56 6.83 25.88
CA VAL A 300 -1.48 5.37 26.11
C VAL A 300 -0.05 4.93 26.44
N ALA A 301 0.95 5.40 25.67
CA ALA A 301 2.37 5.11 25.91
C ALA A 301 2.90 5.67 27.24
N SER A 302 2.26 6.72 27.78
CA SER A 302 2.59 7.31 29.09
C SER A 302 1.89 6.63 30.27
N THR A 303 0.86 5.81 30.04
CA THR A 303 0.19 5.09 31.14
C THR A 303 1.07 3.96 31.67
N PRO A 304 1.13 3.74 33.01
CA PRO A 304 1.87 2.62 33.59
C PRO A 304 1.40 1.28 33.03
N HIS A 305 2.29 0.59 32.32
CA HIS A 305 1.96 -0.65 31.62
C HIS A 305 1.56 -1.75 32.62
N LYS A 306 0.30 -2.20 32.55
CA LYS A 306 -0.07 -3.49 33.13
C LYS A 306 0.57 -4.59 32.28
N PRO A 307 1.16 -5.64 32.87
CA PRO A 307 1.87 -6.67 32.12
C PRO A 307 0.92 -7.32 31.11
N ARG A 308 1.31 -7.32 29.83
CA ARG A 308 0.50 -7.87 28.73
C ARG A 308 0.22 -9.33 29.01
N ARG A 309 -1.06 -9.69 29.09
CA ARG A 309 -1.47 -11.07 29.36
C ARG A 309 -0.98 -11.98 28.23
N ARG A 310 -0.43 -13.14 28.58
CA ARG A 310 -0.12 -14.19 27.59
C ARG A 310 -1.38 -15.00 27.29
N LYS A 311 -1.59 -15.35 26.02
CA LYS A 311 -2.68 -16.26 25.60
C LYS A 311 -2.60 -17.55 26.43
N LYS A 312 -3.72 -17.94 27.05
CA LYS A 312 -3.81 -19.21 27.80
C LYS A 312 -3.71 -20.39 26.83
N VAL A 313 -2.52 -21.00 26.74
CA VAL A 313 -2.34 -22.26 26.03
C VAL A 313 -3.16 -23.33 26.74
N SER A 314 -4.29 -23.70 26.14
CA SER A 314 -5.11 -24.80 26.62
C SER A 314 -4.34 -26.12 26.44
N LYS A 315 -4.09 -26.84 27.55
CA LYS A 315 -3.59 -28.23 27.50
C LYS A 315 -4.70 -29.22 27.09
N ALA A 316 -5.42 -28.90 26.02
CA ALA A 316 -6.49 -29.68 25.42
C ALA A 316 -6.02 -30.22 24.07
N GLY A 317 -5.10 -31.20 24.11
CA GLY A 317 -4.46 -31.72 22.89
C GLY A 317 -3.41 -32.83 23.06
N LYS A 318 -3.23 -33.38 24.27
CA LYS A 318 -2.44 -34.61 24.52
C LYS A 318 -3.12 -35.49 25.58
N LYS A 319 -4.29 -36.02 25.23
CA LYS A 319 -4.89 -37.25 25.78
C LYS A 319 -5.65 -37.95 24.66
N ASP A 320 -5.52 -39.27 24.60
CA ASP A 320 -5.95 -40.06 23.46
C ASP A 320 -7.47 -40.26 23.42
N HIS A 321 -8.12 -39.51 22.54
CA HIS A 321 -9.52 -39.69 22.18
C HIS A 321 -9.64 -40.07 20.70
N MET A 322 -9.10 -41.24 20.35
CA MET A 322 -9.65 -42.01 19.24
C MET A 322 -11.15 -42.20 19.48
N SER A 323 -11.97 -41.72 18.54
CA SER A 323 -13.42 -41.82 18.64
C SER A 323 -13.88 -43.29 18.68
N ALA A 324 -15.10 -43.54 19.13
CA ALA A 324 -15.70 -44.88 19.08
C ALA A 324 -15.75 -45.43 17.64
N ALA A 325 -15.91 -44.58 16.63
CA ALA A 325 -15.83 -44.97 15.23
C ALA A 325 -14.40 -45.37 14.82
N THR A 326 -13.39 -44.61 15.23
CA THR A 326 -11.97 -44.92 14.96
C THR A 326 -11.55 -46.25 15.61
N LYS A 327 -12.05 -46.55 16.82
CA LYS A 327 -11.83 -47.85 17.48
C LYS A 327 -12.53 -49.01 16.78
N ARG A 328 -13.73 -48.80 16.23
CA ARG A 328 -14.43 -49.82 15.42
C ARG A 328 -13.69 -50.10 14.11
N LEU A 329 -13.27 -49.05 13.39
CA LEU A 329 -12.55 -49.19 12.12
C LEU A 329 -11.23 -49.94 12.28
N ALA A 330 -10.49 -49.70 13.38
CA ALA A 330 -9.28 -50.45 13.71
C ALA A 330 -9.57 -51.95 13.97
N ALA A 331 -10.62 -52.26 14.74
CA ALA A 331 -11.02 -53.64 15.02
C ALA A 331 -11.56 -54.39 13.77
N GLU A 332 -12.17 -53.68 12.83
CA GLU A 332 -12.56 -54.23 11.53
C GLU A 332 -11.36 -54.48 10.61
N LEU A 333 -10.35 -53.60 10.63
CA LEU A 333 -9.08 -53.81 9.92
C LEU A 333 -8.26 -54.99 10.48
N GLU A 334 -8.21 -55.20 11.80
CA GLU A 334 -7.58 -56.40 12.38
C GLU A 334 -8.34 -57.68 12.01
N LYS A 335 -9.68 -57.65 11.96
CA LYS A 335 -10.50 -58.78 11.46
C LYS A 335 -10.26 -59.06 9.98
N ALA A 336 -10.12 -58.02 9.15
CA ALA A 336 -9.77 -58.18 7.74
C ALA A 336 -8.35 -58.77 7.56
N SER A 337 -7.37 -58.26 8.31
CA SER A 337 -5.98 -58.75 8.28
C SER A 337 -5.86 -60.22 8.71
N SER A 338 -6.56 -60.62 9.77
CA SER A 338 -6.61 -62.01 10.23
C SER A 338 -7.36 -62.94 9.28
N ALA A 339 -8.42 -62.48 8.60
CA ALA A 339 -9.09 -63.24 7.54
C ALA A 339 -8.22 -63.43 6.28
N VAL A 340 -7.48 -62.39 5.86
CA VAL A 340 -6.50 -62.53 4.75
C VAL A 340 -5.38 -63.51 5.14
N SER A 341 -4.94 -63.48 6.40
CA SER A 341 -3.92 -64.39 6.92
C SER A 341 -4.39 -65.86 6.87
N SER A 342 -5.65 -66.16 7.21
CA SER A 342 -6.17 -67.54 7.15
C SER A 342 -6.50 -68.02 5.73
N MET A 343 -6.79 -67.12 4.79
CA MET A 343 -6.94 -67.48 3.36
C MET A 343 -5.58 -67.73 2.68
N SER A 344 -4.49 -67.10 3.12
CA SER A 344 -3.16 -67.31 2.53
C SER A 344 -2.55 -68.71 2.80
N SER A 345 -3.09 -69.44 3.79
CA SER A 345 -2.60 -70.76 4.19
C SER A 345 -3.18 -71.96 3.41
N SER A 346 -4.06 -71.75 2.41
CA SER A 346 -4.69 -72.84 1.64
C SER A 346 -4.22 -73.00 0.18
N GLU A 347 -3.43 -72.08 -0.38
CA GLU A 347 -3.09 -72.07 -1.82
C GLU A 347 -1.58 -72.10 -2.14
N HIS A 348 -0.77 -72.86 -1.39
CA HIS A 348 0.61 -73.18 -1.79
C HIS A 348 0.99 -74.65 -1.55
N SER A 349 0.50 -75.53 -2.43
CA SER A 349 1.12 -76.83 -2.70
C SER A 349 1.00 -77.17 -4.19
N SER A 350 2.10 -77.60 -4.81
CA SER A 350 2.38 -77.52 -6.26
C SER A 350 2.38 -76.05 -6.79
N VAL A 351 3.25 -75.62 -7.71
CA VAL A 351 4.20 -76.31 -8.61
C VAL A 351 5.62 -75.72 -8.44
N SER A 352 6.65 -76.49 -8.75
CA SER A 352 8.06 -76.08 -8.61
C SER A 352 8.78 -75.87 -9.95
N SER A 353 9.91 -75.16 -9.89
CA SER A 353 11.00 -75.06 -10.89
C SER A 353 10.80 -74.18 -12.14
N SER A 354 11.59 -73.11 -12.24
CA SER A 354 12.69 -73.00 -13.22
C SER A 354 13.61 -71.79 -12.96
N LEU A 355 14.93 -72.02 -13.01
CA LEU A 355 16.04 -71.20 -13.56
C LEU A 355 15.90 -69.65 -13.60
N ARG A 356 16.87 -68.76 -13.33
CA ARG A 356 18.27 -68.72 -12.84
C ARG A 356 18.89 -67.42 -13.44
N SER A 357 19.41 -66.48 -12.62
CA SER A 357 20.53 -65.54 -12.92
C SER A 357 20.43 -64.56 -14.13
N THR A 358 21.17 -63.44 -14.25
CA THR A 358 22.24 -62.72 -13.50
C THR A 358 21.80 -61.23 -13.27
N ARG A 359 22.41 -60.30 -12.51
CA ARG A 359 23.82 -59.87 -12.23
C ARG A 359 24.61 -59.38 -13.46
N ASP A 360 25.48 -58.36 -13.45
CA ASP A 360 25.68 -57.09 -12.69
C ASP A 360 26.20 -56.06 -13.78
N ASP A 361 26.88 -54.90 -13.63
CA ASP A 361 27.46 -54.07 -12.56
C ASP A 361 27.80 -52.64 -13.14
N ARG A 362 28.21 -51.66 -12.31
CA ARG A 362 28.97 -50.36 -12.57
C ARG A 362 28.64 -49.44 -13.78
N SER A 363 28.57 -48.10 -13.73
CA SER A 363 29.08 -46.99 -12.85
C SER A 363 30.46 -46.36 -13.20
N GLU A 364 30.59 -45.05 -12.88
CA GLU A 364 31.78 -44.15 -12.95
C GLU A 364 32.05 -43.39 -14.29
N LYS A 365 32.62 -42.15 -14.35
CA LYS A 365 33.06 -41.13 -13.35
C LYS A 365 33.18 -39.71 -13.97
N ARG A 366 33.11 -38.67 -13.11
CA ARG A 366 33.88 -37.36 -13.03
C ARG A 366 34.69 -36.81 -14.24
N SER A 367 34.95 -35.50 -14.45
CA SER A 367 34.50 -34.22 -13.81
C SER A 367 35.19 -32.98 -14.46
N SER A 368 34.58 -31.77 -14.37
CA SER A 368 35.23 -30.40 -14.38
C SER A 368 36.04 -29.95 -15.63
N ALA A 369 36.16 -28.67 -16.04
CA ALA A 369 35.90 -27.37 -15.41
C ALA A 369 35.68 -26.22 -16.44
N ALA A 370 35.17 -25.06 -15.95
CA ALA A 370 35.38 -23.66 -16.37
C ALA A 370 35.52 -23.23 -17.86
N GLY A 371 34.69 -22.25 -18.28
CA GLY A 371 34.84 -21.48 -19.53
C GLY A 371 33.91 -20.25 -19.56
N GLY A 372 34.38 -19.12 -20.12
CA GLY A 372 33.70 -17.80 -20.11
C GLY A 372 32.67 -17.55 -21.23
N PRO A 373 32.08 -16.34 -21.28
CA PRO A 373 30.81 -16.09 -21.99
C PRO A 373 30.96 -15.70 -23.48
N VAL A 374 29.88 -15.92 -24.24
CA VAL A 374 29.68 -15.42 -25.61
C VAL A 374 28.25 -14.88 -25.76
N ASN A 375 28.11 -13.68 -26.34
CA ASN A 375 26.81 -13.10 -26.69
C ASN A 375 26.26 -13.73 -27.98
N ALA A 376 24.97 -14.08 -27.99
CA ALA A 376 24.21 -14.31 -29.22
C ALA A 376 22.75 -13.88 -29.02
N SER A 377 22.24 -13.03 -29.92
CA SER A 377 20.82 -12.67 -30.00
C SER A 377 20.11 -13.61 -30.98
N ALA A 378 18.98 -14.19 -30.58
CA ALA A 378 18.08 -14.91 -31.48
C ALA A 378 16.62 -14.85 -30.97
N THR A 379 15.73 -14.35 -31.82
CA THR A 379 14.29 -14.19 -31.58
C THR A 379 13.52 -15.48 -31.84
N ALA A 380 12.58 -15.90 -30.97
CA ALA A 380 11.47 -16.80 -31.35
C ALA A 380 10.29 -16.84 -30.35
N GLN A 381 9.16 -16.27 -30.78
CA GLN A 381 7.76 -16.73 -30.63
C GLN A 381 7.35 -17.66 -29.46
N CYS A 382 6.52 -17.09 -28.57
CA CYS A 382 5.13 -17.51 -28.28
C CYS A 382 4.73 -19.00 -28.34
N LYS A 383 4.16 -19.51 -27.24
CA LYS A 383 2.95 -20.35 -27.32
C LYS A 383 2.01 -20.09 -26.14
N ILE A 384 0.71 -20.12 -26.41
CA ILE A 384 -0.39 -19.97 -25.44
C ILE A 384 -0.91 -21.37 -25.09
N SER A 385 -1.21 -21.58 -23.80
CA SER A 385 -2.09 -22.64 -23.29
C SER A 385 -2.63 -22.22 -21.93
#